data_AF-A0A6P1WXB0-F1
#
_entry.id   AF-A0A6P1WXB0-F1
#
_cell.length_a   1.000
_cell.length_b   1.000
_cell.length_c   1.000
_cell.angle_alpha   90.00
_cell.angle_beta   90.00
_cell.angle_gamma   90.00
#
_symmetry.space_group_name_H-M   'P 1'
#
loop_
_entity.id
_entity.type
_entity.pdbx_description
1 polymer ?
#
loop_
_entity_poly.entity_id
_entity_poly.type
_entity_poly.pdbx_seq_one_letter_code
_entity_poly.pdbx_strand_id
1 'polypeptide(L)' 'MGMLYDNDYYNKNSRIGIALHKNYRDMGIGGKALELIYNHATKEMDMIKVYGEVYQINLR' A
#
# COMPACT_ATOMS: atom_id res chain seq x y z
N MET A 1 11.54 -27.26 -11.91
CA MET A 1 10.75 -26.02 -12.11
C MET A 1 10.29 -25.55 -10.74
N GLY A 2 11.01 -24.62 -10.10
CA GLY A 2 10.59 -24.05 -8.82
C GLY A 2 9.76 -22.81 -9.08
N MET A 3 8.46 -22.85 -8.78
CA MET A 3 7.65 -21.63 -8.72
C MET A 3 8.28 -20.70 -7.68
N LEU A 4 8.60 -19.46 -8.09
CA LEU A 4 8.93 -18.38 -7.16
C LEU A 4 7.64 -18.03 -6.41
N TYR A 5 7.39 -18.74 -5.31
CA TYR A 5 6.29 -18.43 -4.43
C TYR A 5 6.55 -17.09 -3.77
N ASP A 6 5.66 -16.14 -4.01
CA ASP A 6 5.70 -14.85 -3.32
C ASP A 6 5.33 -15.09 -1.86
N ASN A 7 6.34 -15.09 -0.98
CA ASN A 7 6.19 -15.29 0.46
C ASN A 7 5.16 -14.31 1.05
N ASP A 8 5.03 -13.11 0.47
CA ASP A 8 4.06 -12.13 0.96
C ASP A 8 2.63 -12.56 0.63
N TYR A 9 2.38 -13.17 -0.54
CA TYR A 9 1.06 -13.68 -0.90
C TYR A 9 0.59 -14.80 0.06
N TYR A 10 1.47 -15.77 0.37
CA TYR A 10 1.13 -16.86 1.31
C TYR A 10 0.95 -16.38 2.75
N ASN A 11 1.74 -15.41 3.18
CA ASN A 11 1.59 -14.79 4.50
C ASN A 11 0.47 -13.76 4.55
N LYS A 12 -0.25 -13.53 3.44
CA LYS A 12 -1.30 -12.52 3.29
C LYS A 12 -0.80 -11.13 3.71
N ASN A 13 0.46 -10.85 3.40
CA ASN A 13 1.09 -9.56 3.60
C ASN A 13 0.97 -8.76 2.30
N SER A 14 0.72 -7.46 2.41
CA SER A 14 0.71 -6.56 1.26
C SER A 14 1.38 -5.24 1.61
N ARG A 15 2.28 -4.81 0.72
CA ARG A 15 2.92 -3.50 0.80
C ARG A 15 2.15 -2.52 -0.07
N ILE A 16 1.72 -1.40 0.53
CA ILE A 16 0.98 -0.35 -0.16
C ILE A 16 1.80 0.94 -0.23
N GLY A 17 1.62 1.70 -1.30
CA GLY A 17 2.25 2.99 -1.52
C GLY A 17 1.49 3.79 -2.55
N ILE A 18 1.59 5.12 -2.48
CA ILE A 18 0.98 6.02 -3.47
C ILE A 18 2.02 7.02 -3.95
N ALA A 19 1.95 7.36 -5.23
CA ALA A 19 2.65 8.50 -5.80
C ALA A 19 1.61 9.52 -6.24
N LEU A 20 1.62 10.70 -5.63
CA LEU A 20 0.72 11.79 -5.98
C LEU A 20 1.42 12.81 -6.87
N HIS A 21 0.72 13.27 -7.90
CA HIS A 21 1.17 14.44 -8.64
C HIS A 21 1.22 15.66 -7.71
N LYS A 22 2.22 16.52 -7.89
CA LYS A 22 2.52 17.66 -6.98
C LYS A 22 1.32 18.56 -6.68
N ASN A 23 0.42 18.72 -7.65
CA ASN A 23 -0.78 19.55 -7.54
C ASN A 23 -1.82 19.02 -6.52
N TYR A 24 -1.68 17.78 -6.06
CA TYR A 24 -2.64 17.13 -5.16
C TYR A 24 -2.09 16.85 -3.75
N ARG A 25 -0.85 17.29 -3.44
CA ARG A 25 -0.17 16.98 -2.16
C ARG A 25 -0.98 17.42 -0.94
N ASP A 26 -1.49 18.65 -0.93
CA ASP A 26 -2.12 19.26 0.25
C ASP A 26 -3.65 19.20 0.23
N MET A 27 -4.22 18.42 -0.69
CA MET A 27 -5.67 18.31 -0.86
C MET A 27 -6.29 17.17 -0.03
N GLY A 28 -5.50 16.46 0.76
CA GLY A 28 -5.94 15.29 1.53
C GLY A 28 -6.33 14.06 0.69
N ILE A 29 -6.16 14.14 -0.64
CA ILE A 29 -6.51 13.07 -1.59
C ILE A 29 -5.67 11.81 -1.33
N GLY A 30 -4.39 11.99 -0.97
CA GLY A 30 -3.50 10.87 -0.69
C GLY A 30 -3.95 10.03 0.49
N GLY A 31 -4.39 10.67 1.57
CA GLY A 31 -4.92 9.99 2.75
C GLY A 31 -6.17 9.17 2.40
N LYS A 32 -7.12 9.77 1.68
CA LYS A 32 -8.35 9.08 1.23
C LYS A 32 -8.05 7.90 0.30
N ALA A 33 -7.10 8.06 -0.62
CA ALA A 33 -6.70 6.98 -1.52
C ALA A 33 -6.06 5.81 -0.76
N LEU A 34 -5.18 6.10 0.21
CA LEU A 34 -4.58 5.08 1.07
C LEU A 34 -5.62 4.34 1.90
N GLU A 35 -6.60 5.04 2.45
CA GLU A 35 -7.69 4.44 3.23
C GLU A 35 -8.53 3.46 2.38
N LEU A 36 -8.87 3.84 1.14
CA LEU A 36 -9.59 2.96 0.22
C LEU A 36 -8.79 1.71 -0.14
N ILE A 37 -7.50 1.88 -0.45
CA ILE A 37 -6.60 0.75 -0.76
C ILE A 37 -6.46 -0.18 0.45
N TYR A 38 -6.29 0.37 1.65
CA TYR A 38 -6.20 -0.41 2.89
C TYR A 38 -7.48 -1.21 3.15
N ASN A 39 -8.64 -0.58 3.00
CA ASN A 39 -9.93 -1.24 3.18
C ASN A 39 -10.13 -2.37 2.16
N HIS A 40 -9.78 -2.15 0.90
CA HIS A 40 -9.86 -3.18 -0.13
C HIS A 40 -8.95 -4.37 0.21
N ALA A 41 -7.68 -4.11 0.55
CA ALA A 41 -6.72 -5.15 0.89
C ALA A 41 -7.15 -5.97 2.12
N THR A 42 -7.68 -5.33 3.16
CA THR A 42 -8.07 -6.02 4.40
C THR A 42 -9.43 -6.69 4.32
N LYS A 43 -10.42 -6.09 3.65
CA LYS A 43 -11.81 -6.58 3.65
C LYS A 43 -12.15 -7.46 2.46
N GLU A 44 -11.62 -7.14 1.27
CA GLU A 44 -11.96 -7.87 0.03
C GLU A 44 -10.91 -8.92 -0.30
N MET A 45 -9.63 -8.62 -0.06
CA MET A 45 -8.53 -9.55 -0.34
C MET A 45 -8.11 -10.40 0.86
N ASP A 46 -8.70 -10.16 2.04
CA ASP A 46 -8.40 -10.89 3.30
C ASP A 46 -6.90 -10.89 3.64
N MET A 47 -6.23 -9.74 3.44
CA MET A 47 -4.83 -9.55 3.83
C MET A 47 -4.70 -9.43 5.35
N ILE A 48 -3.74 -10.15 5.95
CA ILE A 48 -3.46 -10.15 7.39
C ILE A 48 -2.64 -8.91 7.79
N LYS A 49 -1.64 -8.55 7.00
CA LYS A 49 -0.76 -7.41 7.28
C LYS A 49 -0.67 -6.50 6.07
N VAL A 50 -1.15 -5.28 6.21
CA VAL A 50 -1.01 -4.22 5.20
C VAL A 50 -0.11 -3.14 5.76
N TYR A 51 0.98 -2.82 5.06
CA TYR A 51 1.97 -1.85 5.54
C TYR A 51 2.49 -0.96 4.41
N GLY A 52 2.94 0.23 4.77
CA GLY A 52 3.57 1.18 3.85
C GLY A 52 4.86 1.72 4.45
N GLU A 53 5.81 2.07 3.60
CA GLU A 53 7.06 2.69 4.02
C GLU A 53 7.17 4.10 3.44
N VAL A 54 7.44 5.07 4.29
CA VAL A 54 7.73 6.44 3.86
C VAL A 54 9.23 6.62 3.89
N TYR A 55 9.84 6.66 2.71
CA TYR A 55 11.26 6.95 2.59
C TYR A 55 11.55 8.39 2.98
N GLN A 56 12.61 8.62 3.77
CA GLN A 56 12.98 9.97 4.25
C GLN A 56 13.19 10.99 3.12
N ILE A 57 13.61 10.54 1.93
CA ILE A 57 13.74 11.41 0.75
C ILE A 57 12.41 12.03 0.31
N ASN A 58 11.28 11.40 0.65
CA ASN A 58 9.93 11.85 0.31
C ASN A 58 9.31 12.77 1.37
N LEU A 59 10.00 13.05 2.49
CA LEU A 59 9.56 14.00 3.52
C LEU A 59 9.93 15.46 3.20
N ARG A 60 10.48 15.72 2.01
CA ARG A 60 10.87 17.06 1.54
C ARG A 60 9.75 17.79 0.80
#